data_AF-A0A1E7J485-F1
#
_entry.id   AF-A0A1E7J485-F1
#
_cell.length_a   1.000
_cell.length_b   1.000
_cell.length_c   1.000
_cell.angle_alpha   90.00
_cell.angle_beta   90.00
_cell.angle_gamma   90.00
#
_symmetry.space_group_name_H-M   'P 1'
#
loop_
_entity.id
_entity.type
_entity.pdbx_description
1 polymer ?
#
loop_
_entity_poly.entity_id
_entity_poly.type
_entity_poly.pdbx_seq_one_letter_code
_entity_poly.pdbx_strand_id
1 'polypeptide(L)'
;MEIYRVDERWQERICGIIWNTLTTPIRPVADDFILAQLKEEERLHEVEFYYPFSFPVNEPEKIPDCEIANQYIRGFVDLVFKHNKKFYIADWKSNYIESGYDQQSMEINMNHADYHLQYKLYTVAVLRWLKQAMDDRFDPEKNFGGILYFYLRGMGTGNGNGIYYVPADELRSLEELEREVAGIIK
;
A
#
# COMPACT_ATOMS: atom_id res chain seq x y z
N MET A 1 -4.98 20.92 14.20
CA MET A 1 -6.08 21.17 13.23
C MET A 1 -6.00 22.54 12.60
N GLU A 2 -5.62 23.62 13.31
CA GLU A 2 -5.46 24.96 12.73
C GLU A 2 -4.47 25.04 11.56
N ILE A 3 -3.35 24.30 11.62
CA ILE A 3 -2.36 24.22 10.53
C ILE A 3 -2.99 23.65 9.25
N TYR A 4 -3.93 22.71 9.39
CA TYR A 4 -4.65 22.09 8.27
C TYR A 4 -5.98 22.78 7.93
N ARG A 5 -6.35 23.85 8.66
CA ARG A 5 -7.55 24.67 8.47
C ARG A 5 -8.85 23.86 8.31
N VAL A 6 -8.96 22.77 9.07
CA VAL A 6 -10.16 21.93 9.06
C VAL A 6 -11.31 22.66 9.75
N ASP A 7 -12.41 22.86 9.01
CA ASP A 7 -13.66 23.45 9.51
C ASP A 7 -14.13 22.71 10.79
N GLU A 8 -14.45 23.48 11.84
CA GLU A 8 -14.86 22.97 13.15
C GLU A 8 -15.98 21.92 13.05
N ARG A 9 -16.90 22.10 12.11
CA ARG A 9 -18.03 21.18 11.88
C ARG A 9 -17.60 19.76 11.50
N TRP A 10 -16.39 19.60 10.96
CA TRP A 10 -15.85 18.31 10.52
C TRP A 10 -14.74 17.78 11.42
N GLN A 11 -14.29 18.55 12.41
CA GLN A 11 -13.13 18.19 13.22
C GLN A 11 -13.33 16.87 13.95
N GLU A 12 -14.47 16.65 14.60
CA GLU A 12 -14.75 15.40 15.32
C GLU A 12 -14.66 14.18 14.39
N ARG A 13 -15.27 14.28 13.20
CA ARG A 13 -15.27 13.18 12.24
C ARG A 13 -13.89 12.89 11.68
N ILE A 14 -13.12 13.93 11.35
CA ILE A 14 -11.76 13.78 10.81
C ILE A 14 -10.81 13.24 11.89
N CYS A 15 -10.88 13.77 13.10
CA CYS A 15 -10.13 13.26 14.24
C CYS A 15 -10.48 11.79 14.53
N GLY A 16 -11.76 11.42 14.44
CA GLY A 16 -12.21 10.04 14.58
C GLY A 16 -11.60 9.10 13.54
N ILE A 17 -11.57 9.50 12.26
CA ILE A 17 -10.93 8.71 11.20
C ILE A 17 -9.43 8.57 11.47
N ILE A 18 -8.73 9.67 11.77
CA ILE A 18 -7.29 9.63 12.06
C ILE A 18 -7.00 8.73 13.26
N TRP A 19 -7.75 8.91 14.36
CA TRP A 19 -7.61 8.11 15.57
C TRP A 19 -7.81 6.63 15.26
N ASN A 20 -8.93 6.28 14.63
CA ASN A 20 -9.24 4.91 14.29
C ASN A 20 -8.18 4.28 13.38
N THR A 21 -7.69 5.00 12.37
CA THR A 21 -6.62 4.52 11.49
C THR A 21 -5.35 4.25 12.29
N LEU A 22 -4.98 5.14 13.20
CA LEU A 22 -3.75 5.02 13.98
C LEU A 22 -3.83 3.96 15.10
N THR A 23 -5.01 3.68 15.63
CA THR A 23 -5.19 2.81 16.81
C THR A 23 -5.91 1.49 16.55
N THR A 24 -6.39 1.22 15.33
CA THR A 24 -6.97 -0.09 14.99
C THR A 24 -5.85 -1.15 14.92
N PRO A 25 -5.98 -2.29 15.62
CA PRO A 25 -4.99 -3.37 15.54
C PRO A 25 -4.85 -3.95 14.13
N ILE A 26 -3.62 -3.97 13.61
CA ILE A 26 -3.25 -4.58 12.33
C ILE A 26 -2.82 -6.02 12.59
N ARG A 27 -3.81 -6.84 12.97
CA ARG A 27 -3.61 -8.25 13.35
C ARG A 27 -2.83 -9.10 12.34
N PRO A 28 -2.94 -8.90 11.01
CA PRO A 28 -2.11 -9.66 10.07
C PRO A 28 -0.61 -9.41 10.20
N VAL A 29 -0.20 -8.29 10.81
CA VAL A 29 1.21 -7.98 11.12
C VAL A 29 1.59 -8.51 12.49
N ALA A 30 0.82 -8.17 13.53
CA ALA A 30 0.91 -8.73 14.88
C ALA A 30 -0.35 -8.37 15.68
N ASP A 31 -0.71 -9.18 16.67
CA ASP A 31 -1.98 -9.05 17.43
C ASP A 31 -2.20 -7.65 18.04
N ASP A 32 -1.14 -7.06 18.61
CA ASP A 32 -1.18 -5.78 19.33
C ASP A 32 -0.56 -4.61 18.55
N PHE A 33 -0.21 -4.82 17.28
CA PHE A 33 0.43 -3.78 16.47
C PHE A 33 -0.58 -2.75 15.97
N ILE A 34 -0.28 -1.47 16.18
CA ILE A 34 -1.04 -0.33 15.68
C ILE A 34 -0.08 0.69 15.04
N LEU A 35 -0.56 1.47 14.06
CA LEU A 35 0.29 2.45 13.37
C LEU A 35 0.84 3.53 14.31
N ALA A 36 0.11 3.89 15.38
CA ALA A 36 0.55 4.85 16.38
C ALA A 36 1.86 4.46 17.09
N GLN A 37 2.25 3.17 17.05
CA GLN A 37 3.51 2.69 17.62
C GLN A 37 4.71 2.87 16.69
N LEU A 38 4.49 3.11 15.39
CA LEU A 38 5.58 3.28 14.43
C LEU A 38 6.40 4.53 14.76
N LYS A 39 7.71 4.34 14.88
CA LYS A 39 8.64 5.45 15.03
C LYS A 39 8.94 6.11 13.69
N GLU A 40 9.50 7.31 13.73
CA GLU A 40 9.82 8.06 12.53
C GLU A 40 10.90 7.37 11.69
N GLU A 41 11.91 6.79 12.34
CA GLU A 41 12.99 6.06 11.68
C GLU A 41 12.56 4.69 11.11
N GLU A 42 11.36 4.23 11.45
CA GLU A 42 10.80 2.96 10.98
C GLU A 42 9.82 3.14 9.82
N ARG A 43 9.65 4.37 9.30
CA ARG A 43 8.70 4.67 8.23
C ARG A 43 9.24 5.68 7.24
N LEU A 44 8.80 5.53 6.00
CA LEU A 44 8.97 6.49 4.93
C LEU A 44 7.61 6.77 4.31
N HIS A 45 7.29 8.04 4.14
CA HIS A 45 6.03 8.49 3.55
C HIS A 45 6.27 8.93 2.10
N GLU A 46 5.26 8.74 1.25
CA GLU A 46 5.21 9.22 -0.13
C GLU A 46 6.49 8.87 -0.93
N VAL A 47 6.87 7.59 -0.91
CA VAL A 47 8.08 7.10 -1.57
C VAL A 47 7.85 7.10 -3.08
N GLU A 48 8.44 8.09 -3.75
CA GLU A 48 8.43 8.20 -5.22
C GLU A 48 9.27 7.09 -5.87
N PHE A 49 8.77 6.51 -6.96
CA PHE A 49 9.52 5.56 -7.77
C PHE A 49 9.37 5.80 -9.27
N TYR A 50 10.35 5.25 -10.01
CA TYR A 50 10.36 5.21 -11.46
C TYR A 50 10.61 3.77 -11.93
N TYR A 51 9.66 3.21 -12.65
CA TYR A 51 9.78 1.88 -13.25
C TYR A 51 9.99 2.00 -14.76
N PRO A 52 11.22 1.73 -15.28
CA PRO A 52 11.48 1.78 -16.70
C PRO A 52 10.87 0.56 -17.43
N PHE A 53 10.35 0.78 -18.64
CA PHE A 53 9.90 -0.29 -19.55
C PHE A 53 10.39 -0.03 -20.99
N SER A 54 10.41 -1.05 -21.85
CA SER A 54 11.07 -0.95 -23.17
C SER A 54 10.16 -1.25 -24.37
N PHE A 55 8.85 -1.39 -24.17
CA PHE A 55 7.91 -1.70 -25.25
C PHE A 55 7.11 -0.46 -25.65
N PRO A 56 6.77 -0.30 -26.95
CA PRO A 56 5.85 0.75 -27.37
C PRO A 56 4.47 0.48 -26.77
N VAL A 57 4.07 1.32 -25.83
CA VAL A 57 2.75 1.23 -25.20
C VAL A 57 1.72 1.70 -26.23
N ASN A 58 0.99 0.77 -26.84
CA ASN A 58 0.02 1.09 -27.88
C ASN A 58 -1.20 1.83 -27.32
N GLU A 59 -1.58 1.56 -26.06
CA GLU A 59 -2.40 2.40 -25.18
C GLU A 59 -1.98 2.09 -23.73
N PRO A 60 -1.65 3.08 -22.88
CA PRO A 60 -1.25 2.79 -21.51
C PRO A 60 -2.43 2.20 -20.76
N GLU A 61 -2.29 0.96 -20.28
CA GLU A 61 -3.17 0.46 -19.24
C GLU A 61 -3.19 1.49 -18.11
N LYS A 62 -4.38 1.87 -17.68
CA LYS A 62 -4.55 2.84 -16.61
C LYS A 62 -4.16 2.18 -15.30
N ILE A 63 -2.94 2.46 -14.84
CA ILE A 63 -2.49 2.07 -13.51
C ILE A 63 -2.97 3.12 -12.51
N PRO A 64 -3.71 2.75 -11.45
CA PRO A 64 -4.15 3.69 -10.43
C PRO A 64 -2.96 4.40 -9.78
N ASP A 65 -3.11 5.71 -9.56
CA ASP A 65 -2.13 6.58 -8.89
C ASP A 65 -0.73 6.57 -9.53
N CYS A 66 -0.64 6.25 -10.83
CA CYS A 66 0.61 6.23 -11.59
C CYS A 66 0.49 7.01 -12.91
N GLU A 67 1.59 7.64 -13.30
CA GLU A 67 1.75 8.36 -14.56
C GLU A 67 2.67 7.57 -15.50
N ILE A 68 2.23 7.39 -16.75
CA ILE A 68 3.05 6.77 -17.79
C ILE A 68 3.57 7.86 -18.71
N ALA A 69 4.88 8.06 -18.72
CA ALA A 69 5.53 9.06 -19.57
C ALA A 69 6.95 8.62 -19.95
N ASN A 70 7.35 8.87 -21.20
CA ASN A 70 8.73 8.70 -21.68
C ASN A 70 9.37 7.33 -21.36
N GLN A 71 8.60 6.23 -21.45
CA GLN A 71 9.05 4.86 -21.11
C GLN A 71 9.32 4.61 -19.62
N TYR A 72 8.69 5.41 -18.75
CA TYR A 72 8.67 5.21 -17.30
C TYR A 72 7.23 5.19 -16.79
N ILE A 73 7.00 4.35 -15.79
CA ILE A 73 5.87 4.49 -14.88
C ILE A 73 6.40 5.24 -13.66
N ARG A 74 5.77 6.35 -13.33
CA ARG A 74 6.05 7.15 -12.13
C ARG A 74 4.89 7.00 -11.16
N GLY A 75 5.17 6.80 -9.88
CA GLY A 75 4.14 6.72 -8.86
C GLY A 75 4.71 6.99 -7.47
N PHE A 76 3.83 6.99 -6.48
CA PHE A 76 4.16 7.21 -5.08
C PHE A 76 3.59 6.06 -4.25
N VAL A 77 4.41 5.50 -3.37
CA VAL A 77 3.94 4.57 -2.34
C VAL A 77 3.67 5.38 -1.07
N ASP A 78 2.43 5.40 -0.60
CA ASP A 78 2.03 6.25 0.54
C ASP A 78 2.87 6.01 1.79
N LEU A 79 3.12 4.74 2.14
CA LEU A 79 3.88 4.37 3.31
C LEU A 79 4.69 3.10 3.07
N VAL A 80 5.99 3.16 3.33
CA VAL A 80 6.83 1.98 3.55
C VAL A 80 7.24 1.99 5.02
N PHE A 81 6.98 0.91 5.75
CA PHE A 81 7.35 0.84 7.15
C PHE A 81 8.00 -0.48 7.53
N LYS A 82 8.70 -0.47 8.66
CA LYS A 82 9.37 -1.62 9.23
C LYS A 82 8.78 -1.95 10.59
N HIS A 83 8.44 -3.22 10.80
CA HIS A 83 8.04 -3.73 12.10
C HIS A 83 8.63 -5.13 12.30
N ASN A 84 9.18 -5.41 13.49
CA ASN A 84 9.77 -6.70 13.83
C ASN A 84 10.73 -7.27 12.75
N LYS A 85 11.59 -6.41 12.19
CA LYS A 85 12.57 -6.72 11.12
C LYS A 85 11.97 -7.08 9.75
N LYS A 86 10.66 -6.94 9.57
CA LYS A 86 9.98 -7.05 8.28
C LYS A 86 9.59 -5.68 7.74
N PHE A 87 9.68 -5.51 6.44
CA PHE A 87 9.23 -4.34 5.71
C PHE A 87 7.85 -4.59 5.13
N TYR A 88 7.03 -3.55 5.13
CA TYR A 88 5.65 -3.57 4.66
C TYR A 88 5.41 -2.37 3.76
N ILE A 89 4.55 -2.56 2.77
CA ILE A 89 3.99 -1.48 1.96
C ILE A 89 2.58 -1.21 2.49
N ALA A 90 2.21 0.06 2.56
CA ALA A 90 0.87 0.48 2.92
C ALA A 90 0.37 1.61 2.02
N ASP A 91 -0.94 1.61 1.77
CA ASP A 91 -1.65 2.58 0.95
C ASP A 91 -2.98 2.98 1.62
N TRP A 92 -3.34 4.27 1.56
CA TRP A 92 -4.55 4.82 2.17
C TRP A 92 -5.68 4.94 1.14
N LYS A 93 -6.76 4.18 1.35
CA LYS A 93 -7.96 4.27 0.49
C LYS A 93 -9.11 4.98 1.20
N SER A 94 -9.61 6.05 0.59
CA SER A 94 -10.77 6.81 1.08
C SER A 94 -12.09 6.37 0.46
N ASN A 95 -12.06 5.29 -0.34
CA ASN A 95 -13.15 4.70 -1.09
C ASN A 95 -14.37 4.45 -0.19
N TYR A 96 -15.55 4.71 -0.72
CA TYR A 96 -16.81 4.31 -0.09
C TYR A 96 -17.26 2.97 -0.66
N ILE A 97 -17.43 1.98 0.21
CA ILE A 97 -17.97 0.66 -0.15
C ILE A 97 -19.31 0.51 0.54
N GLU A 98 -20.39 0.44 -0.24
CA GLU A 98 -21.76 0.43 0.28
C GLU A 98 -22.06 -0.83 1.11
N SER A 99 -21.51 -1.98 0.72
CA SER A 99 -21.71 -3.25 1.42
C SER A 99 -20.94 -3.38 2.73
N GLY A 100 -20.01 -2.46 3.03
CA GLY A 100 -19.13 -2.52 4.18
C GLY A 100 -17.67 -2.75 3.81
N TYR A 101 -16.82 -2.94 4.82
CA TYR A 101 -15.36 -3.03 4.67
C TYR A 101 -14.83 -4.39 5.14
N ASP A 102 -15.65 -5.43 5.07
CA ASP A 102 -15.17 -6.80 5.26
C ASP A 102 -14.25 -7.22 4.11
N GLN A 103 -13.56 -8.35 4.27
CA GLN A 103 -12.58 -8.84 3.29
C GLN A 103 -13.20 -9.07 1.91
N GLN A 104 -14.43 -9.59 1.83
CA GLN A 104 -15.09 -9.87 0.55
C GLN A 104 -15.48 -8.57 -0.16
N SER A 105 -16.04 -7.62 0.57
CA SER A 105 -16.40 -6.30 0.06
C SER A 105 -15.16 -5.53 -0.43
N MET A 106 -14.06 -5.58 0.33
CA MET A 106 -12.79 -4.95 -0.08
C MET A 106 -12.15 -5.66 -1.28
N GLU A 107 -12.16 -6.98 -1.35
CA GLU A 107 -11.67 -7.75 -2.51
C GLU A 107 -12.37 -7.33 -3.80
N ILE A 108 -13.71 -7.18 -3.78
CA ILE A 108 -14.47 -6.69 -4.93
C ILE A 108 -14.01 -5.27 -5.32
N ASN A 109 -13.74 -4.41 -4.34
CA ASN A 109 -13.24 -3.07 -4.61
C ASN A 109 -11.82 -3.08 -5.20
N MET A 110 -10.92 -3.92 -4.68
CA MET A 110 -9.55 -4.10 -5.19
C MET A 110 -9.54 -4.51 -6.67
N ASN A 111 -10.43 -5.43 -7.04
CA ASN A 111 -10.61 -5.86 -8.43
C ASN A 111 -11.17 -4.75 -9.33
N HIS A 112 -12.23 -4.05 -8.90
CA HIS A 112 -12.84 -2.99 -9.71
C HIS A 112 -11.95 -1.75 -9.89
N ALA A 113 -11.06 -1.49 -8.95
CA ALA A 113 -10.18 -0.33 -8.96
C ALA A 113 -8.77 -0.65 -9.50
N ASP A 114 -8.52 -1.87 -10.00
CA ASP A 114 -7.23 -2.33 -10.52
C ASP A 114 -6.06 -2.18 -9.52
N TYR A 115 -6.36 -2.19 -8.22
CA TYR A 115 -5.34 -2.06 -7.17
C TYR A 115 -4.40 -3.27 -7.12
N HIS A 116 -4.76 -4.40 -7.75
CA HIS A 116 -3.87 -5.54 -7.89
C HIS A 116 -2.63 -5.25 -8.75
N LEU A 117 -2.79 -4.50 -9.83
CA LEU A 117 -1.65 -4.08 -10.65
C LEU A 117 -0.80 -3.05 -9.91
N GLN A 118 -1.45 -2.12 -9.22
CA GLN A 118 -0.81 -1.10 -8.39
C GLN A 118 0.12 -1.72 -7.34
N TYR A 119 -0.36 -2.64 -6.49
CA TYR A 119 0.50 -3.18 -5.44
C TYR A 119 1.63 -4.04 -5.99
N LYS A 120 1.46 -4.71 -7.14
CA LYS A 120 2.54 -5.48 -7.78
C LYS A 120 3.67 -4.55 -8.22
N LEU A 121 3.32 -3.42 -8.83
CA LEU A 121 4.27 -2.37 -9.21
C LEU A 121 4.99 -1.79 -7.99
N TYR A 122 4.24 -1.45 -6.94
CA TYR A 122 4.82 -0.93 -5.69
C TYR A 122 5.77 -1.95 -5.06
N THR A 123 5.38 -3.22 -5.04
CA THR A 123 6.20 -4.32 -4.52
C THR A 123 7.51 -4.43 -5.30
N VAL A 124 7.47 -4.45 -6.63
CA VAL A 124 8.68 -4.50 -7.46
C VAL A 124 9.58 -3.29 -7.19
N ALA A 125 9.02 -2.08 -7.17
CA ALA A 125 9.78 -0.86 -6.91
C ALA A 125 10.47 -0.89 -5.54
N VAL A 126 9.72 -1.20 -4.48
CA VAL A 126 10.22 -1.22 -3.10
C VAL A 126 11.22 -2.34 -2.87
N LEU A 127 10.97 -3.56 -3.36
CA LEU A 127 11.89 -4.68 -3.18
C LEU A 127 13.22 -4.46 -3.92
N ARG A 128 13.18 -3.89 -5.13
CA ARG A 128 14.40 -3.51 -5.86
C ARG A 128 15.20 -2.46 -5.09
N TRP A 129 14.52 -1.43 -4.61
CA TRP A 129 15.15 -0.37 -3.83
C TRP A 129 15.76 -0.92 -2.53
N LEU A 130 15.05 -1.75 -1.78
CA LEU A 130 15.56 -2.36 -0.55
C LEU A 130 16.77 -3.28 -0.82
N LYS A 131 16.72 -4.12 -1.86
CA LYS A 131 17.88 -4.93 -2.30
C LYS A 131 19.08 -4.02 -2.60
N GLN A 132 18.88 -2.92 -3.33
CA GLN A 132 19.97 -2.00 -3.69
C GLN A 132 20.52 -1.24 -2.47
N ALA A 133 19.66 -0.78 -1.57
CA ALA A 133 20.06 0.04 -0.42
C ALA A 133 20.70 -0.79 0.71
N MET A 134 20.29 -2.05 0.86
CA MET A 134 20.69 -2.90 1.97
C MET A 134 21.67 -4.01 1.57
N ASP A 135 21.78 -4.31 0.28
CA ASP A 135 22.63 -5.35 -0.30
C ASP A 135 22.33 -6.71 0.36
N ASP A 136 23.35 -7.52 0.66
CA ASP A 136 23.24 -8.81 1.35
C ASP A 136 22.48 -8.79 2.70
N ARG A 137 22.18 -7.62 3.26
CA ARG A 137 21.41 -7.49 4.53
C ARG A 137 19.90 -7.56 4.32
N PHE A 138 19.42 -7.64 3.08
CA PHE A 138 17.99 -7.76 2.77
C PHE A 138 17.71 -8.98 1.90
N ASP A 139 16.94 -9.91 2.45
CA ASP A 139 16.39 -11.06 1.76
C ASP A 139 14.86 -10.88 1.66
N PRO A 140 14.29 -10.64 0.47
CA PRO A 140 12.86 -10.43 0.31
C PRO A 140 12.01 -11.53 0.95
N GLU A 141 12.41 -12.80 0.86
CA GLU A 141 11.63 -13.92 1.38
C GLU A 141 11.53 -13.91 2.92
N LYS A 142 12.55 -13.35 3.58
CA LYS A 142 12.62 -13.31 5.06
C LYS A 142 12.21 -11.95 5.62
N ASN A 143 12.51 -10.89 4.89
CA ASN A 143 12.42 -9.51 5.35
C ASN A 143 11.23 -8.76 4.77
N PHE A 144 10.50 -9.30 3.79
CA PHE A 144 9.25 -8.70 3.36
C PHE A 144 8.05 -9.31 4.11
N GLY A 145 7.16 -8.44 4.57
CA GLY A 145 5.99 -8.79 5.35
C GLY A 145 4.73 -8.86 4.51
N GLY A 146 4.61 -8.02 3.49
CA GLY A 146 3.43 -7.96 2.62
C GLY A 146 2.95 -6.52 2.39
N ILE A 147 1.73 -6.40 1.88
CA ILE A 147 1.11 -5.13 1.51
C ILE A 147 -0.20 -4.94 2.27
N LEU A 148 -0.46 -3.71 2.70
CA LEU A 148 -1.65 -3.31 3.43
C LEU A 148 -2.38 -2.19 2.68
N TYR A 149 -3.67 -2.37 2.46
CA TYR A 149 -4.56 -1.30 1.99
C TYR A 149 -5.49 -0.91 3.15
N PHE A 150 -5.36 0.33 3.60
CA PHE A 150 -6.14 0.87 4.70
C PHE A 150 -7.34 1.66 4.18
N TYR A 151 -8.51 1.02 4.19
CA TYR A 151 -9.78 1.66 3.90
C TYR A 151 -10.22 2.50 5.11
N LEU A 152 -9.88 3.80 5.08
CA LEU A 152 -9.99 4.72 6.22
C LEU A 152 -11.39 4.76 6.86
N ARG A 153 -12.43 4.60 6.04
CA ARG A 153 -13.84 4.61 6.49
C ARG A 153 -14.26 3.33 7.21
N GLY A 154 -13.53 2.23 7.02
CA GLY A 154 -13.75 0.95 7.68
C GLY A 154 -12.96 0.78 8.98
N MET A 155 -11.98 1.64 9.25
CA MET A 155 -11.13 1.57 10.44
C MET A 155 -11.92 1.87 11.72
N GLY A 156 -11.71 1.06 12.77
CA GLY A 156 -12.30 1.26 14.10
C GLY A 156 -13.82 1.07 14.21
N THR A 157 -14.50 0.58 13.18
CA THR A 157 -15.97 0.38 13.19
C THR A 157 -16.38 -1.09 13.32
N GLY A 158 -17.49 -1.35 14.02
CA GLY A 158 -17.99 -2.69 14.36
C GLY A 158 -18.60 -3.51 13.21
N ASN A 159 -18.65 -2.99 11.98
CA ASN A 159 -19.07 -3.75 10.80
C ASN A 159 -17.90 -4.45 10.06
N GLY A 160 -16.67 -4.37 10.60
CA GLY A 160 -15.47 -5.09 10.14
C GLY A 160 -14.95 -4.63 8.76
N ASN A 161 -13.67 -4.80 8.42
CA ASN A 161 -12.43 -4.45 9.11
C ASN A 161 -11.55 -3.85 8.01
N GLY A 162 -11.42 -2.52 7.94
CA GLY A 162 -10.86 -1.74 6.81
C GLY A 162 -9.38 -1.93 6.48
N ILE A 163 -8.86 -3.13 6.68
CA ILE A 163 -7.49 -3.54 6.41
C ILE A 163 -7.57 -4.70 5.43
N TYR A 164 -7.21 -4.44 4.19
CA TYR A 164 -6.98 -5.49 3.20
C TYR A 164 -5.48 -5.81 3.19
N TYR A 165 -5.13 -7.09 3.35
CA TYR A 165 -3.74 -7.52 3.52
C TYR A 165 -3.38 -8.57 2.48
N VAL A 166 -2.30 -8.33 1.75
CA VAL A 166 -1.68 -9.29 0.85
C VAL A 166 -0.39 -9.79 1.53
N PRO A 167 -0.37 -11.02 2.06
CA PRO A 167 0.81 -11.53 2.72
C PRO A 167 1.94 -11.81 1.71
N ALA A 168 3.18 -11.70 2.16
CA ALA A 168 4.34 -11.86 1.28
C ALA A 168 4.46 -13.24 0.62
N ASP A 169 3.86 -14.29 1.21
CA ASP A 169 3.88 -15.66 0.68
C ASP A 169 2.85 -15.91 -0.43
N GLU A 170 1.82 -15.07 -0.54
CA GLU A 170 0.89 -15.05 -1.69
C GLU A 170 1.49 -14.33 -2.90
N LEU A 171 2.57 -13.57 -2.70
CA LEU A 171 3.30 -12.92 -3.78
C LEU A 171 4.30 -13.88 -4.41
N ARG A 172 4.48 -13.72 -5.71
CA ARG A 172 5.55 -14.42 -6.44
C ARG A 172 6.92 -13.84 -6.08
N SER A 173 7.98 -14.54 -6.45
CA SER A 173 9.33 -14.00 -6.32
C SER A 173 9.48 -12.66 -7.05
N LEU A 174 10.47 -11.84 -6.66
CA LEU A 174 10.70 -10.54 -7.30
C LEU A 174 10.87 -10.69 -8.82
N GLU A 175 11.63 -11.67 -9.25
CA GLU A 175 11.93 -11.93 -10.65
C GLU A 175 10.68 -12.37 -11.44
N GLU A 176 9.73 -13.06 -10.81
CA GLU A 176 8.45 -13.43 -11.41
C GLU A 176 7.47 -12.25 -11.46
N LEU A 177 7.41 -11.44 -10.40
CA LEU A 177 6.61 -10.21 -10.37
C LEU A 177 7.07 -9.23 -11.45
N GLU A 178 8.37 -9.06 -11.65
CA GLU A 178 8.92 -8.23 -12.73
C GLU A 178 8.47 -8.72 -14.11
N ARG A 179 8.48 -10.03 -14.35
CA ARG A 179 8.00 -10.62 -15.62
C ARG A 179 6.51 -10.44 -15.80
N GLU A 180 5.74 -10.59 -14.73
CA GLU A 180 4.28 -10.43 -14.75
C GLU A 180 3.90 -8.99 -15.06
N VAL A 181 4.45 -8.04 -14.31
CA VAL A 181 4.26 -6.59 -14.53
C VAL A 181 4.69 -6.21 -15.94
N ALA A 182 5.85 -6.67 -16.41
CA ALA A 182 6.32 -6.41 -17.78
C ALA A 182 5.45 -7.08 -18.86
N GLY A 183 4.72 -8.14 -18.52
CA GLY A 183 3.75 -8.81 -19.40
C GLY A 183 2.42 -8.08 -19.49
N ILE A 184 2.00 -7.42 -18.42
CA ILE A 184 0.78 -6.63 -18.33
C ILE A 184 0.93 -5.27 -19.06
N ILE A 185 2.11 -4.64 -18.95
CA ILE A 185 2.40 -3.33 -19.58
C ILE A 185 2.64 -3.43 -21.11
N LYS A 186 2.70 -4.64 -21.68
CA LYS A 186 2.95 -4.87 -23.12
C LYS A 186 1.69 -4.73 -23.96
#